data_AF-A0A954F210-F1
#
_entry.id   AF-A0A954F210-F1
#
_cell.length_a   1.000
_cell.length_b   1.000
_cell.length_c   1.000
_cell.angle_alpha   90.00
_cell.angle_beta   90.00
_cell.angle_gamma   90.00
#
_symmetry.space_group_name_H-M   'P 1'
#
loop_
_entity.id
_entity.type
_entity.pdbx_description
1 polymer ?
#
loop_
_entity_poly.entity_id
_entity_poly.type
_entity_poly.pdbx_seq_one_letter_code
_entity_poly.pdbx_strand_id
1 'polypeptide(L)'
;LPKLLARGAVFRRLRATCRRMAIPFHRTENVMDDASLSFARNFEPDVIVSLCHQILKEPLISLAPLGIVNVHPGVLPEFRGIQPYFWELSEGAQRAGATLHLIEDEQVDAGGVLARASYAIPAGISVQCNYYLTIQCAARLLPDCIGRLQAGELEPEAQDPNDGAYYRWPDSAAFERLKGRGHCLISYRQLLGILVSRYDGHRADSATFCGREGGTR
;
A
#
# COMPACT_ATOMS: atom_id res chain seq x y z
N LEU A 1 -5.86 6.07 -24.31
CA LEU A 1 -4.54 6.75 -24.35
C LEU A 1 -3.87 6.98 -22.98
N PRO A 2 -4.57 7.37 -21.88
CA PRO A 2 -3.90 7.68 -20.60
C PRO A 2 -3.32 6.48 -19.84
N LYS A 3 -3.93 5.29 -19.99
CA LYS A 3 -3.53 4.06 -19.27
C LYS A 3 -2.15 3.52 -19.69
N LEU A 4 -1.73 3.74 -20.95
CA LEU A 4 -0.43 3.28 -21.48
C LEU A 4 0.73 4.18 -21.04
N LEU A 5 0.53 5.50 -21.07
CA LEU A 5 1.58 6.47 -20.72
C LEU A 5 1.93 6.42 -19.21
N ALA A 6 0.93 6.21 -18.34
CA ALA A 6 1.14 6.12 -16.89
C ALA A 6 1.86 4.83 -16.47
N ARG A 7 1.47 3.66 -17.02
CA ARG A 7 2.13 2.38 -16.73
C ARG A 7 3.60 2.40 -17.15
N GLY A 8 3.92 2.93 -18.34
CA GLY A 8 5.29 3.00 -18.84
C GLY A 8 6.24 3.88 -18.01
N ALA A 9 5.74 4.93 -17.36
CA ALA A 9 6.58 5.81 -16.54
C ALA A 9 7.03 5.16 -15.21
N VAL A 10 6.14 4.44 -14.53
CA VAL A 10 6.45 3.75 -13.28
C VAL A 10 7.47 2.63 -13.52
N PHE A 11 7.22 1.77 -14.52
CA PHE A 11 8.16 0.68 -14.86
C PHE A 11 9.53 1.20 -15.26
N ARG A 12 9.61 2.30 -16.01
CA ARG A 12 10.91 2.91 -16.38
C ARG A 12 11.70 3.36 -15.16
N ARG A 13 11.05 3.99 -14.17
CA ARG A 13 11.72 4.45 -12.95
C ARG A 13 12.17 3.29 -12.06
N LEU A 14 11.33 2.27 -11.89
CA LEU A 14 11.69 1.09 -11.11
C LEU A 14 12.87 0.35 -11.77
N ARG A 15 12.79 0.06 -13.07
CA ARG A 15 13.88 -0.57 -13.83
C ARG A 15 15.19 0.22 -13.75
N ALA A 16 15.12 1.54 -13.86
CA ALA A 16 16.31 2.40 -13.73
C ALA A 16 16.92 2.35 -12.34
N THR A 17 16.09 2.28 -11.30
CA THR A 17 16.52 2.15 -9.90
C THR A 17 17.18 0.78 -9.67
N CYS A 18 16.53 -0.31 -10.09
CA CYS A 18 17.08 -1.67 -10.00
C CYS A 18 18.43 -1.76 -10.71
N ARG A 19 18.54 -1.21 -11.94
CA ARG A 19 19.81 -1.18 -12.68
C ARG A 19 20.91 -0.42 -11.93
N ARG A 20 20.59 0.73 -11.33
CA ARG A 20 21.56 1.52 -10.54
C ARG A 20 22.04 0.78 -9.30
N MET A 21 21.17 -0.05 -8.71
CA MET A 21 21.46 -0.84 -7.51
C MET A 21 21.94 -2.27 -7.83
N ALA A 22 22.17 -2.59 -9.10
CA ALA A 22 22.50 -3.94 -9.57
C ALA A 22 21.50 -5.03 -9.12
N ILE A 23 20.22 -4.67 -8.96
CA ILE A 23 19.14 -5.60 -8.60
C ILE A 23 18.55 -6.20 -9.88
N PRO A 24 18.48 -7.54 -10.02
CA PRO A 24 17.80 -8.18 -11.15
C PRO A 24 16.34 -7.73 -11.28
N PHE A 25 15.87 -7.56 -12.52
CA PHE A 25 14.54 -7.04 -12.80
C PHE A 25 13.83 -7.91 -13.84
N HIS A 26 12.73 -8.51 -13.44
CA HIS A 26 11.82 -9.28 -14.30
C HIS A 26 10.50 -8.53 -14.45
N ARG A 27 10.05 -8.35 -15.69
CA ARG A 27 8.74 -7.75 -15.99
C ARG A 27 7.84 -8.84 -16.54
N THR A 28 6.70 -9.03 -15.89
CA THR A 28 5.65 -9.93 -16.35
C THR A 28 4.29 -9.24 -16.32
N GLU A 29 3.33 -9.80 -17.08
CA GLU A 29 1.91 -9.49 -16.96
C GLU A 29 1.20 -10.48 -16.02
N ASN A 30 1.78 -11.66 -15.79
CA ASN A 30 1.26 -12.70 -14.92
C ASN A 30 2.37 -13.24 -14.00
N VAL A 31 2.30 -12.95 -12.70
CA VAL A 31 3.30 -13.41 -11.73
C VAL A 31 3.32 -14.94 -11.56
N MET A 32 2.24 -15.60 -11.96
CA MET A 32 2.08 -17.06 -11.88
C MET A 32 2.50 -17.78 -13.17
N ASP A 33 3.09 -17.09 -14.16
CA ASP A 33 3.65 -17.76 -15.33
C ASP A 33 4.99 -18.46 -15.01
N ASP A 34 5.33 -19.49 -15.81
CA ASP A 34 6.52 -20.33 -15.56
C ASP A 34 7.81 -19.51 -15.53
N ALA A 35 7.92 -18.47 -16.36
CA ALA A 35 9.09 -17.61 -16.41
C ALA A 35 9.26 -16.80 -15.11
N SER A 36 8.17 -16.29 -14.54
CA SER A 36 8.16 -15.51 -13.30
C SER A 36 8.39 -16.39 -12.08
N LEU A 37 7.76 -17.56 -12.04
CA LEU A 37 8.00 -18.57 -11.00
C LEU A 37 9.46 -19.06 -11.03
N SER A 38 10.01 -19.31 -12.22
CA SER A 38 11.42 -19.70 -12.37
C SER A 38 12.36 -18.58 -11.96
N PHE A 39 12.05 -17.34 -12.36
CA PHE A 39 12.81 -16.16 -11.94
C PHE A 39 12.84 -16.05 -10.42
N ALA A 40 11.69 -16.11 -9.75
CA ALA A 40 11.61 -16.05 -8.29
C ALA A 40 12.35 -17.21 -7.62
N ARG A 41 12.15 -18.44 -8.10
CA ARG A 41 12.79 -19.65 -7.55
C ARG A 41 14.31 -19.59 -7.58
N ASN A 42 14.90 -19.01 -8.62
CA ASN A 42 16.37 -18.90 -8.77
C ASN A 42 17.05 -18.02 -7.70
N PHE A 43 16.28 -17.27 -6.90
CA PHE A 43 16.81 -16.49 -5.78
C PHE A 43 16.75 -17.21 -4.44
N GLU A 44 16.09 -18.38 -4.35
CA GLU A 44 15.89 -19.12 -3.10
C GLU A 44 15.45 -18.20 -1.95
N PRO A 45 14.36 -17.42 -2.12
CA PRO A 45 14.04 -16.35 -1.20
C PRO A 45 13.63 -16.87 0.18
N ASP A 46 14.15 -16.29 1.25
CA ASP A 46 13.63 -16.55 2.60
C ASP A 46 12.23 -15.94 2.78
N VAL A 47 12.02 -14.75 2.20
CA VAL A 47 10.79 -13.96 2.27
C VAL A 47 10.51 -13.29 0.94
N ILE A 48 9.24 -13.18 0.55
CA ILE A 48 8.80 -12.38 -0.60
C ILE A 48 7.98 -11.20 -0.09
N VAL A 49 8.24 -9.99 -0.59
CA VAL A 49 7.41 -8.81 -0.29
C VAL A 49 6.49 -8.51 -1.47
N SER A 50 5.18 -8.59 -1.25
CA SER A 50 4.15 -8.28 -2.24
C SER A 50 3.64 -6.86 -2.11
N LEU A 51 3.63 -6.14 -3.24
CA LEU A 51 2.85 -4.91 -3.46
C LEU A 51 1.97 -5.09 -4.71
N CYS A 52 1.57 -6.34 -4.98
CA CYS A 52 0.88 -6.72 -6.21
C CYS A 52 -0.64 -6.68 -6.05
N HIS A 53 -1.34 -6.80 -7.18
CA HIS A 53 -2.81 -6.81 -7.26
C HIS A 53 -3.34 -8.13 -7.84
N GLN A 54 -2.47 -9.12 -8.01
CA GLN A 54 -2.80 -10.44 -8.54
C GLN A 54 -2.97 -11.41 -7.38
N ILE A 55 -3.82 -12.40 -7.54
CA ILE A 55 -3.93 -13.49 -6.58
C ILE A 55 -2.65 -14.32 -6.64
N LEU A 56 -1.94 -14.39 -5.53
CA LEU A 56 -0.77 -15.24 -5.37
C LEU A 56 -1.23 -16.57 -4.80
N LYS A 57 -0.68 -17.65 -5.32
CA LYS A 57 -1.09 -19.02 -4.98
C LYS A 57 0.08 -19.97 -5.13
N GLU A 58 -0.13 -21.24 -4.87
CA GLU A 58 0.89 -22.25 -5.16
C GLU A 58 1.24 -22.29 -6.66
N PRO A 59 2.52 -22.50 -7.02
CA PRO A 59 3.65 -22.84 -6.15
C PRO A 59 4.41 -21.63 -5.58
N LEU A 60 3.93 -20.39 -5.76
CA LEU A 60 4.67 -19.19 -5.34
C LEU A 60 4.71 -19.03 -3.82
N ILE A 61 3.61 -19.34 -3.13
CA ILE A 61 3.49 -19.24 -1.66
C ILE A 61 4.56 -20.09 -0.98
N SER A 62 4.74 -21.32 -1.43
CA SER A 62 5.75 -22.23 -0.87
C SER A 62 7.21 -21.93 -1.24
N LEU A 63 7.49 -20.94 -2.11
CA LEU A 63 8.88 -20.59 -2.46
C LEU A 63 9.63 -19.88 -1.33
N ALA A 64 8.92 -19.25 -0.39
CA ALA A 64 9.51 -18.46 0.68
C ALA A 64 9.18 -19.06 2.05
N PRO A 65 10.16 -19.66 2.77
CA PRO A 65 9.93 -20.29 4.07
C PRO A 65 9.35 -19.38 5.16
N LEU A 66 9.70 -18.09 5.15
CA LEU A 66 9.13 -17.07 6.04
C LEU A 66 7.81 -16.48 5.50
N GLY A 67 7.35 -16.95 4.35
CA GLY A 67 6.11 -16.57 3.70
C GLY A 67 6.21 -15.35 2.77
N ILE A 68 5.05 -14.95 2.27
CA ILE A 68 4.88 -13.74 1.45
C ILE A 68 4.26 -12.64 2.32
N VAL A 69 5.02 -11.58 2.58
CA VAL A 69 4.55 -10.39 3.29
C VAL A 69 3.88 -9.43 2.30
N ASN A 70 2.56 -9.29 2.38
CA ASN A 70 1.82 -8.32 1.59
C ASN A 70 1.80 -6.95 2.28
N VAL A 71 2.02 -5.90 1.49
CA VAL A 71 1.92 -4.51 1.93
C VAL A 71 0.55 -3.96 1.54
N HIS A 72 -0.42 -4.12 2.43
CA HIS A 72 -1.79 -3.64 2.20
C HIS A 72 -1.93 -2.15 2.56
N PRO A 73 -2.38 -1.28 1.64
CA PRO A 73 -2.50 0.15 1.89
C PRO A 73 -3.80 0.53 2.63
N GLY A 74 -4.16 -0.22 3.66
CA GLY A 74 -5.31 0.00 4.51
C GLY A 74 -5.13 -0.63 5.89
N VAL A 75 -6.01 -0.26 6.82
CA VAL A 75 -6.09 -0.95 8.13
C VAL A 75 -6.95 -2.20 7.97
N LEU A 76 -6.36 -3.38 8.23
CA LEU A 76 -7.07 -4.65 8.30
C LEU A 76 -7.47 -4.95 9.75
N PRO A 77 -8.62 -5.61 9.97
CA PRO A 77 -9.54 -6.19 8.98
C PRO A 77 -10.52 -5.19 8.35
N GLU A 78 -10.54 -3.93 8.79
CA GLU A 78 -11.62 -2.98 8.48
C GLU A 78 -11.80 -2.70 6.99
N PHE A 79 -10.70 -2.56 6.23
CA PHE A 79 -10.72 -2.18 4.82
C PHE A 79 -9.99 -3.19 3.94
N ARG A 80 -10.56 -4.37 3.71
CA ARG A 80 -10.03 -5.37 2.76
C ARG A 80 -10.31 -4.99 1.31
N GLY A 81 -9.50 -5.51 0.40
CA GLY A 81 -9.71 -5.45 -1.03
C GLY A 81 -9.10 -4.20 -1.68
N ILE A 82 -9.86 -3.62 -2.62
CA ILE A 82 -9.29 -2.72 -3.62
C ILE A 82 -9.39 -1.26 -3.17
N GLN A 83 -8.27 -0.53 -3.27
CA GLN A 83 -8.16 0.89 -2.92
C GLN A 83 -8.69 1.27 -1.51
N PRO A 84 -8.25 0.59 -0.44
CA PRO A 84 -8.63 0.93 0.94
C PRO A 84 -8.46 2.42 1.27
N TYR A 85 -7.37 3.06 0.86
CA TYR A 85 -7.13 4.51 1.03
C TYR A 85 -8.21 5.44 0.41
N PHE A 86 -9.01 4.94 -0.54
CA PHE A 86 -10.20 5.64 -1.04
C PHE A 86 -11.40 5.35 -0.14
N TRP A 87 -11.63 4.07 0.19
CA TRP A 87 -12.77 3.62 0.97
C TRP A 87 -12.76 4.15 2.40
N GLU A 88 -11.58 4.26 3.03
CA GLU A 88 -11.39 4.93 4.31
C GLU A 88 -12.02 6.34 4.31
N LEU A 89 -11.81 7.11 3.24
CA LEU A 89 -12.39 8.45 3.10
C LEU A 89 -13.88 8.41 2.75
N SER A 90 -14.29 7.52 1.84
CA SER A 90 -15.68 7.38 1.39
C SER A 90 -16.61 6.96 2.53
N GLU A 91 -16.15 6.06 3.40
CA GLU A 91 -16.89 5.56 4.55
C GLU A 91 -16.76 6.46 5.79
N GLY A 92 -15.89 7.47 5.75
CA GLY A 92 -15.74 8.46 6.82
C GLY A 92 -14.93 7.96 8.01
N ALA A 93 -13.96 7.08 7.76
CA ALA A 93 -13.00 6.64 8.76
C ALA A 93 -12.27 7.86 9.35
N GLN A 94 -11.92 7.76 10.63
CA GLN A 94 -11.14 8.79 11.33
C GLN A 94 -9.63 8.56 11.21
N ARG A 95 -9.24 7.31 10.90
CA ARG A 95 -7.85 6.88 10.72
C ARG A 95 -7.71 6.12 9.40
N ALA A 96 -6.56 6.30 8.79
CA ALA A 96 -6.09 5.55 7.63
C ALA A 96 -4.75 4.92 7.98
N GLY A 97 -4.32 3.90 7.24
CA GLY A 97 -3.06 3.24 7.56
C GLY A 97 -2.61 2.22 6.56
N ALA A 98 -1.63 1.43 6.98
CA ALA A 98 -1.13 0.29 6.24
C ALA A 98 -1.01 -0.91 7.16
N THR A 99 -1.20 -2.09 6.59
CA THR A 99 -1.07 -3.37 7.26
C THR A 99 -0.08 -4.24 6.49
N LEU A 100 0.85 -4.87 7.22
CA LEU A 100 1.70 -5.92 6.70
C LEU A 100 1.14 -7.25 7.20
N HIS A 101 0.77 -8.13 6.29
CA HIS A 101 0.18 -9.43 6.63
C HIS A 101 0.75 -10.53 5.73
N LEU A 102 0.64 -11.77 6.16
CA LEU A 102 1.02 -12.93 5.37
C LEU A 102 -0.03 -13.22 4.28
N ILE A 103 0.43 -13.69 3.13
CA ILE A 103 -0.40 -14.39 2.15
C ILE A 103 -0.18 -15.88 2.38
N GLU A 104 -1.20 -16.55 2.90
CA GLU A 104 -1.17 -17.95 3.30
C GLU A 104 -1.95 -18.84 2.31
N ASP A 105 -2.93 -18.26 1.62
CA ASP A 105 -3.76 -18.91 0.62
C ASP A 105 -4.26 -17.90 -0.45
N GLU A 106 -5.25 -18.31 -1.25
CA GLU A 106 -5.84 -17.46 -2.30
C GLU A 106 -6.81 -16.39 -1.76
N GLN A 107 -7.08 -16.36 -0.45
CA GLN A 107 -7.99 -15.39 0.15
C GLN A 107 -7.35 -14.00 0.20
N VAL A 108 -8.13 -13.01 -0.22
CA VAL A 108 -7.66 -11.63 -0.32
C VAL A 108 -7.63 -10.99 1.06
N ASP A 109 -6.44 -10.50 1.45
CA ASP A 109 -6.21 -9.71 2.66
C ASP A 109 -6.67 -10.39 3.97
N ALA A 110 -6.64 -11.72 4.02
CA ALA A 110 -7.16 -12.52 5.13
C ALA A 110 -6.08 -13.12 6.05
N GLY A 111 -4.84 -13.24 5.57
CA GLY A 111 -3.79 -13.93 6.34
C GLY A 111 -3.32 -13.17 7.58
N GLY A 112 -2.55 -13.87 8.42
CA GLY A 112 -2.10 -13.37 9.72
C GLY A 112 -1.38 -12.01 9.63
N VAL A 113 -1.75 -11.07 10.49
CA VAL A 113 -1.17 -9.72 10.49
C VAL A 113 0.13 -9.68 11.28
N LEU A 114 1.18 -9.18 10.64
CA LEU A 114 2.52 -9.04 11.21
C LEU A 114 2.73 -7.67 11.86
N ALA A 115 2.23 -6.61 11.23
CA ALA A 115 2.38 -5.25 11.73
C ALA A 115 1.30 -4.32 11.15
N ARG A 116 0.91 -3.29 11.90
CA ARG A 116 0.02 -2.22 11.45
C ARG A 116 0.55 -0.87 11.88
N ALA A 117 0.30 0.14 11.08
CA ALA A 117 0.50 1.53 11.48
C ALA A 117 -0.60 2.40 10.88
N SER A 118 -1.06 3.38 11.65
CA SER A 118 -2.14 4.28 11.26
C SER A 118 -1.84 5.74 11.58
N TYR A 119 -2.54 6.64 10.91
CA TYR A 119 -2.50 8.08 11.13
C TYR A 119 -3.94 8.63 11.11
N ALA A 120 -4.14 9.74 11.81
CA ALA A 120 -5.40 10.48 11.74
C ALA A 120 -5.57 11.07 10.34
N ILE A 121 -6.75 10.87 9.75
CA ILE A 121 -7.09 11.40 8.42
C ILE A 121 -7.26 12.92 8.53
N PRO A 122 -6.45 13.73 7.81
CA PRO A 122 -6.64 15.17 7.81
C PRO A 122 -7.96 15.57 7.14
N ALA A 123 -8.65 16.55 7.72
CA ALA A 123 -9.90 17.06 7.17
C ALA A 123 -9.70 17.55 5.72
N GLY A 124 -10.57 17.12 4.80
CA GLY A 124 -10.52 17.50 3.39
C GLY A 124 -9.28 17.00 2.65
N ILE A 125 -8.55 16.00 3.17
CA ILE A 125 -7.44 15.38 2.43
C ILE A 125 -7.96 14.78 1.11
N SER A 126 -7.21 14.95 0.02
CA SER A 126 -7.53 14.28 -1.24
C SER A 126 -7.15 12.80 -1.20
N VAL A 127 -7.84 11.96 -1.97
CA VAL A 127 -7.54 10.52 -2.08
C VAL A 127 -6.08 10.28 -2.45
N GLN A 128 -5.51 11.08 -3.36
CA GLN A 128 -4.10 10.97 -3.74
C GLN A 128 -3.16 11.25 -2.56
N CYS A 129 -3.47 12.24 -1.72
CA CYS A 129 -2.63 12.58 -0.57
C CYS A 129 -2.80 11.57 0.57
N ASN A 130 -4.00 11.02 0.75
CA ASN A 130 -4.23 9.89 1.67
C ASN A 130 -3.42 8.67 1.22
N TYR A 131 -3.48 8.31 -0.07
CA TYR A 131 -2.62 7.26 -0.63
C TYR A 131 -1.12 7.54 -0.38
N TYR A 132 -0.67 8.78 -0.57
CA TYR A 132 0.71 9.15 -0.30
C TYR A 132 1.11 8.88 1.16
N LEU A 133 0.30 9.34 2.13
CA LEU A 133 0.54 9.11 3.56
C LEU A 133 0.53 7.63 3.91
N THR A 134 -0.41 6.87 3.37
CA THR A 134 -0.49 5.41 3.55
C THR A 134 0.78 4.71 3.06
N ILE A 135 1.30 5.06 1.88
CA ILE A 135 2.55 4.47 1.39
C ILE A 135 3.76 4.92 2.22
N GLN A 136 3.77 6.15 2.76
CA GLN A 136 4.81 6.55 3.72
C GLN A 136 4.74 5.72 5.01
N CYS A 137 3.53 5.45 5.49
CA CYS A 137 3.27 4.62 6.65
C CYS A 137 3.85 3.20 6.44
N ALA A 138 3.45 2.55 5.33
CA ALA A 138 3.94 1.24 4.94
C ALA A 138 5.47 1.17 4.80
N ALA A 139 6.06 2.16 4.13
CA ALA A 139 7.50 2.20 3.89
C ALA A 139 8.33 2.35 5.18
N ARG A 140 7.77 2.96 6.23
CA ARG A 140 8.41 3.05 7.55
C ARG A 140 8.25 1.76 8.35
N LEU A 141 7.12 1.08 8.19
CA LEU A 141 6.78 -0.15 8.91
C LEU A 141 7.56 -1.37 8.40
N LEU A 142 7.81 -1.43 7.10
CA LEU A 142 8.35 -2.62 6.43
C LEU A 142 9.73 -3.08 6.94
N PRO A 143 10.76 -2.22 7.10
CA PRO A 143 12.08 -2.70 7.51
C PRO A 143 12.10 -3.37 8.89
N ASP A 144 11.41 -2.77 9.86
CA ASP A 144 11.29 -3.34 11.23
C ASP A 144 10.54 -4.67 11.20
N CYS A 145 9.41 -4.72 10.49
CA CYS A 145 8.63 -5.94 10.33
C CYS A 145 9.46 -7.08 9.72
N ILE A 146 10.23 -6.82 8.66
CA ILE A 146 11.07 -7.85 8.03
C ILE A 146 12.20 -8.28 8.97
N GLY A 147 12.85 -7.34 9.67
CA GLY A 147 13.91 -7.67 10.63
C GLY A 147 13.41 -8.58 11.76
N ARG A 148 12.25 -8.25 12.34
CA ARG A 148 11.64 -9.06 13.42
C ARG A 148 11.11 -10.40 12.91
N LEU A 149 10.58 -10.45 11.68
CA LEU A 149 10.16 -11.71 11.05
C LEU A 149 11.36 -12.66 10.87
N GLN A 150 12.48 -12.15 10.36
CA GLN A 150 13.71 -12.94 10.18
C GLN A 150 14.31 -13.40 11.51
N ALA A 151 14.14 -12.63 12.58
CA ALA A 151 14.57 -13.00 13.93
C ALA A 151 13.62 -14.01 14.62
N GLY A 152 12.47 -14.33 14.04
CA GLY A 152 11.46 -15.19 14.67
C GLY A 152 10.73 -14.51 15.84
N GLU A 153 10.68 -13.18 15.87
CA GLU A 153 10.13 -12.36 16.96
C GLU A 153 8.70 -11.86 16.67
N LEU A 154 8.09 -12.33 15.57
CA LEU A 154 6.72 -12.00 15.19
C LEU A 154 5.86 -13.26 15.21
N GLU A 155 4.78 -13.19 15.97
CA GLU A 155 3.66 -14.11 15.86
C GLU A 155 2.55 -13.42 15.05
N PRO A 156 2.15 -13.96 13.88
CA PRO A 156 1.07 -13.39 13.09
C PRO A 156 -0.25 -13.39 13.86
N GLU A 157 -0.89 -12.22 13.94
CA GLU A 157 -2.19 -12.07 14.57
C GLU A 157 -3.30 -12.55 13.61
N ALA A 158 -4.06 -13.56 14.01
CA ALA A 158 -5.20 -14.03 13.23
C ALA A 158 -6.28 -12.94 13.08
N GLN A 159 -6.85 -12.83 11.88
CA GLN A 159 -7.96 -11.92 11.63
C GLN A 159 -9.31 -12.63 11.85
N ASP A 160 -10.29 -11.95 12.47
CA ASP A 160 -11.67 -12.43 12.46
C ASP A 160 -12.27 -12.22 11.04
N PRO A 161 -12.78 -13.28 10.39
CA PRO A 161 -13.43 -13.15 9.09
C PRO A 161 -14.74 -12.34 9.11
N ASN A 162 -15.36 -12.16 10.29
CA ASN A 162 -16.59 -11.39 10.46
C ASN A 162 -16.33 -9.90 10.76
N ASP A 163 -15.09 -9.53 11.10
CA ASP A 163 -14.72 -8.14 11.32
C ASP A 163 -14.43 -7.43 10.00
N GLY A 164 -14.76 -6.13 9.94
CA GLY A 164 -14.46 -5.27 8.81
C GLY A 164 -15.29 -5.52 7.56
N ALA A 165 -14.82 -5.03 6.41
CA ALA A 165 -15.54 -5.13 5.15
C ALA A 165 -14.60 -5.36 3.95
N TYR A 166 -15.13 -6.04 2.93
CA TYR A 166 -14.45 -6.24 1.66
C TYR A 166 -14.93 -5.24 0.61
N TYR A 167 -14.01 -4.46 0.07
CA TYR A 167 -14.31 -3.42 -0.90
C TYR A 167 -13.79 -3.77 -2.30
N ARG A 168 -14.64 -3.46 -3.30
CA ARG A 168 -14.32 -3.62 -4.72
C ARG A 168 -13.82 -2.28 -5.29
N TRP A 169 -13.65 -2.21 -6.61
CA TRP A 169 -13.42 -0.93 -7.28
C TRP A 169 -14.53 0.07 -6.93
N PRO A 170 -14.19 1.33 -6.58
CA PRO A 170 -15.18 2.36 -6.27
C PRO A 170 -16.20 2.55 -7.39
N ASP A 171 -17.48 2.53 -7.02
CA ASP A 171 -18.60 2.84 -7.90
C ASP A 171 -19.02 4.31 -7.74
N SER A 172 -19.97 4.75 -8.57
CA SER A 172 -20.47 6.13 -8.54
C SER A 172 -21.00 6.54 -7.16
N ALA A 173 -21.65 5.63 -6.42
CA ALA A 173 -22.18 5.92 -5.10
C ALA A 173 -21.04 6.19 -4.10
N ALA A 174 -19.95 5.43 -4.19
CA ALA A 174 -18.76 5.64 -3.37
C ALA A 174 -18.08 7.00 -3.66
N PHE A 175 -18.06 7.45 -4.92
CA PHE A 175 -17.59 8.79 -5.27
C PHE A 175 -18.49 9.90 -4.73
N GLU A 176 -19.81 9.73 -4.75
CA GLU A 176 -20.73 10.71 -4.17
C GLU A 176 -20.61 10.78 -2.64
N ARG A 177 -20.42 9.64 -1.96
CA ARG A 177 -20.09 9.63 -0.52
C ARG A 177 -18.79 10.36 -0.22
N LEU A 178 -17.73 10.11 -1.00
CA LEU A 178 -16.44 10.78 -0.87
C LEU A 178 -16.60 12.31 -0.96
N LYS A 179 -17.31 12.81 -1.99
CA LYS A 179 -17.57 14.24 -2.17
C LYS A 179 -18.44 14.81 -1.05
N GLY A 180 -19.49 14.10 -0.67
CA GLY A 180 -20.39 14.51 0.42
C GLY A 180 -19.68 14.66 1.77
N ARG A 181 -18.56 13.95 1.96
CA ARG A 181 -17.68 14.06 3.13
C ARG A 181 -16.60 15.13 2.99
N GLY A 182 -16.63 15.94 1.93
CA GLY A 182 -15.68 17.04 1.73
C GLY A 182 -14.32 16.63 1.18
N HIS A 183 -14.19 15.40 0.65
CA HIS A 183 -12.97 14.92 0.03
C HIS A 183 -13.03 15.02 -1.50
N CYS A 184 -11.86 15.06 -2.14
CA CYS A 184 -11.73 15.03 -3.59
C CYS A 184 -10.66 14.02 -4.02
N LEU A 185 -10.59 13.68 -5.30
CA LEU A 185 -9.58 12.72 -5.78
C LEU A 185 -8.17 13.30 -5.73
N ILE A 186 -8.04 14.56 -6.16
CA ILE A 186 -6.76 15.26 -6.30
C ILE A 186 -6.95 16.71 -5.87
N SER A 187 -6.03 17.20 -5.04
CA SER A 187 -5.91 18.62 -4.71
C SER A 187 -4.53 19.14 -5.10
N TYR A 188 -4.46 20.08 -6.05
CA TYR A 188 -3.20 20.68 -6.48
C TYR A 188 -2.46 21.38 -5.34
N ARG A 189 -3.19 22.05 -4.43
CA ARG A 189 -2.61 22.68 -3.24
C ARG A 189 -1.89 21.66 -2.37
N GLN A 190 -2.51 20.50 -2.13
CA GLN A 190 -1.91 19.44 -1.30
C GLN A 190 -0.74 18.77 -2.01
N LEU A 191 -0.83 18.57 -3.33
CA LEU A 191 0.30 18.08 -4.14
C LEU A 191 1.51 19.02 -4.07
N LEU A 192 1.30 20.33 -4.16
CA LEU A 192 2.35 21.32 -3.96
C LEU A 192 2.95 21.23 -2.54
N GLY A 193 2.12 21.00 -1.53
CA GLY A 193 2.59 20.76 -0.15
C GLY A 193 3.56 19.58 -0.04
N ILE A 194 3.31 18.48 -0.75
CA ILE A 194 4.24 17.34 -0.81
C ILE A 194 5.57 17.75 -1.45
N LEU A 195 5.53 18.51 -2.54
CA LEU A 195 6.72 18.95 -3.27
C LEU A 195 7.57 19.92 -2.43
N VAL A 196 6.93 20.89 -1.77
CA VAL A 196 7.59 21.85 -0.88
C VAL A 196 8.24 21.12 0.30
N SER A 197 7.52 20.21 0.95
CA SER A 197 8.08 19.43 2.07
C SER A 197 9.38 18.72 1.67
N ARG A 198 9.41 18.13 0.48
CA ARG A 198 10.62 17.47 -0.06
C ARG A 198 11.74 18.44 -0.36
N TYR A 199 11.42 19.62 -0.88
CA TYR A 199 12.41 20.67 -1.13
C TYR A 199 13.05 21.14 0.18
N ASP A 200 12.24 21.30 1.23
CA ASP A 200 12.68 21.70 2.57
C ASP A 200 13.40 20.57 3.35
N GLY A 201 13.65 19.42 2.71
CA GLY A 201 14.40 18.30 3.30
C GLY A 201 13.59 17.39 4.22
N HIS A 202 12.26 17.53 4.24
CA HIS A 202 11.37 16.73 5.08
C HIS A 202 10.36 15.93 4.25
N ARG A 203 9.64 14.98 4.89
CA ARG A 203 8.55 14.23 4.25
C ARG A 203 7.22 14.80 4.73
N ALA A 204 6.29 15.02 3.80
CA ALA A 204 4.95 15.43 4.15
C ALA A 204 4.27 14.40 5.06
N ASP A 205 3.54 14.90 6.04
CA ASP A 205 2.82 14.17 7.09
C ASP A 205 1.38 14.67 7.20
N SER A 206 0.61 14.16 8.17
CA SER A 206 -0.77 14.61 8.39
C SER A 206 -0.88 16.12 8.59
N ALA A 207 0.07 16.73 9.31
CA ALA A 207 0.08 18.17 9.58
C ALA A 207 0.27 19.01 8.30
N THR A 208 0.97 18.46 7.30
CA THR A 208 1.14 19.09 5.98
C THR A 208 -0.20 19.33 5.26
N PHE A 209 -1.21 18.50 5.53
CA PHE A 209 -2.50 18.55 4.86
C PHE A 209 -3.63 19.13 5.70
N CYS A 210 -3.42 19.31 7.00
CA CYS A 210 -4.30 20.11 7.83
C CYS A 210 -4.30 21.55 7.27
N GLY A 211 -5.48 22.07 6.93
CA GLY A 211 -5.58 23.45 6.49
C GLY A 211 -4.94 24.36 7.54
N ARG A 212 -3.90 25.12 7.17
CA ARG A 212 -3.53 26.31 7.95
C ARG A 212 -4.76 27.23 7.89
N GLU A 213 -5.58 27.21 8.92
CA GLU A 213 -6.35 28.39 9.27
C GLU A 213 -5.34 29.51 9.54
N GLY A 214 -5.69 30.73 9.11
CA GLY A 214 -4.78 31.84 8.97
C GLY A 214 -3.86 32.05 10.18
N GLY A 215 -2.58 32.19 9.89
CA GLY A 215 -1.57 32.61 10.84
C GLY A 215 -0.54 33.46 10.11
N THR A 216 -0.87 34.72 9.89
CA THR A 216 0.15 35.77 9.79
C THR A 216 0.96 35.75 11.08
N ARG A 217 2.25 35.47 10.97
CA ARG A 217 3.33 36.20 11.66
C ARG A 217 4.54 36.23 10.74
#